data_AF-A0A0F0CLT5-F1
#
_entry.id   AF-A0A0F0CLT5-F1
#
_cell.length_a   1.000
_cell.length_b   1.000
_cell.length_c   1.000
_cell.angle_alpha   90.00
_cell.angle_beta   90.00
_cell.angle_gamma   90.00
#
_symmetry.space_group_name_H-M   'P 1'
#
loop_
_entity.id
_entity.type
_entity.pdbx_description
1 polymer ?
#
loop_
_entity_poly.entity_id
_entity_poly.type
_entity_poly.pdbx_seq_one_letter_code
_entity_poly.pdbx_strand_id
1 'polypeptide(L)'
;MLKQDYYNNFFEIGQQKINFSFFQLGLPDDDPVYTLKNVMEELDFSGLLACYSDKGRTGFNPIMLYAVVTYANMRGVRAVDRIVDLCQRDLAFIWLTKGQKPQRDVFYDFKGKKLTGEVLDELNYQFMRRLEKEGLISLKELYIDGTKIEANANRYTFIWRGSLNYHLAGLLDTIDALYTKYNTFLLENGYGPKYNLGNARMFVIEGMDKVRKVIEENRKRKLTKHKKISNNTIIEIDYCSPLEIRKLQKNLMQIAQGEDIGFVYGKGKHKPEIQKLYEELEECGTRLMEYKECFEIMGKGRNSYSKTDMEATFMRMKEECDKKRLLLEIFQYRLITLVSQ
;
A
#
# COMPACT_ATOMS: atom_id res chain seq x y z
N MET A 1 47.50 -18.84 20.02
CA MET A 1 47.21 -20.28 19.91
C MET A 1 45.72 -20.58 19.77
N LEU A 2 44.85 -20.14 20.68
CA LEU A 2 43.40 -20.44 20.65
C LEU A 2 42.60 -20.07 19.37
N LYS A 3 43.08 -19.15 18.53
CA LYS A 3 42.36 -18.71 17.31
C LYS A 3 42.53 -19.66 16.11
N GLN A 4 43.68 -20.35 16.02
CA GLN A 4 43.96 -21.30 14.94
C GLN A 4 43.31 -22.66 15.20
N ASP A 5 43.16 -23.05 16.46
CA ASP A 5 42.56 -24.33 16.85
C ASP A 5 41.05 -24.39 16.52
N TYR A 6 40.31 -23.28 16.67
CA TYR A 6 38.88 -23.23 16.29
C TYR A 6 38.63 -23.33 14.79
N TYR A 7 39.49 -22.69 13.97
CA TYR A 7 39.37 -22.78 12.51
C TYR A 7 39.64 -24.22 12.05
N ASN A 8 40.72 -24.82 12.55
CA ASN A 8 41.14 -26.17 12.17
C ASN A 8 40.23 -27.28 12.72
N ASN A 9 39.47 -26.99 13.79
CA ASN A 9 38.43 -27.91 14.31
C ASN A 9 37.17 -27.97 13.43
N PHE A 10 36.93 -26.99 12.56
CA PHE A 10 35.73 -26.93 11.72
C PHE A 10 36.04 -27.01 10.21
N PHE A 11 37.13 -26.39 9.76
CA PHE A 11 37.64 -26.45 8.40
C PHE A 11 39.04 -27.06 8.40
N GLU A 12 39.23 -28.19 7.74
CA GLU A 12 40.57 -28.70 7.48
C GLU A 12 41.30 -27.77 6.50
N ILE A 13 42.49 -27.26 6.89
CA ILE A 13 43.30 -26.41 6.02
C ILE A 13 43.61 -27.16 4.73
N GLY A 14 43.17 -26.63 3.58
CA GLY A 14 43.40 -27.23 2.27
C GLY A 14 42.34 -28.22 1.81
N GLN A 15 41.22 -28.37 2.52
CA GLN A 15 40.11 -29.23 2.11
C GLN A 15 39.45 -28.70 0.82
N GLN A 16 39.76 -29.34 -0.31
CA GLN A 16 39.21 -29.00 -1.63
C GLN A 16 37.91 -29.77 -1.96
N LYS A 17 37.55 -30.77 -1.16
CA LYS A 17 36.37 -31.63 -1.39
C LYS A 17 35.50 -31.73 -0.14
N ILE A 18 34.19 -31.65 -0.37
CA ILE A 18 33.15 -31.78 0.65
C ILE A 18 33.23 -33.19 1.28
N ASN A 19 33.22 -33.26 2.61
CA ASN A 19 33.06 -34.51 3.35
C ASN A 19 31.57 -34.90 3.29
N PHE A 20 31.20 -35.76 2.35
CA PHE A 20 29.84 -36.26 2.24
C PHE A 20 29.60 -37.37 3.28
N SER A 21 28.78 -37.09 4.30
CA SER A 21 27.99 -38.15 4.90
C SER A 21 26.80 -38.41 3.98
N PHE A 22 26.90 -39.42 3.12
CA PHE A 22 25.83 -39.78 2.18
C PHE A 22 24.47 -40.02 2.86
N PHE A 23 24.48 -40.33 4.16
CA PHE A 23 23.28 -40.53 4.98
C PHE A 23 22.56 -39.23 5.39
N GLN A 24 23.16 -38.05 5.12
CA GLN A 24 22.59 -36.74 5.49
C GLN A 24 22.24 -35.86 4.29
N LEU A 25 22.51 -36.29 3.04
CA LEU A 25 22.01 -35.59 1.86
C LEU A 25 20.63 -36.11 1.47
N GLY A 26 19.61 -35.33 1.81
CA GLY A 26 18.25 -35.53 1.38
C GLY A 26 17.52 -34.21 1.34
N LEU A 27 16.38 -34.21 0.66
CA LEU A 27 15.38 -33.17 0.85
C LEU A 27 14.53 -33.54 2.06
N PRO A 28 14.03 -32.57 2.83
CA PRO A 28 13.01 -32.82 3.85
C PRO A 28 11.80 -33.55 3.25
N ASP A 29 11.17 -34.44 4.00
CA ASP A 29 9.99 -35.20 3.54
C ASP A 29 8.82 -34.28 3.10
N ASP A 30 8.78 -33.05 3.63
CA ASP A 30 7.81 -32.02 3.32
C ASP A 30 8.27 -31.01 2.25
N ASP A 31 9.36 -31.29 1.52
CA ASP A 31 9.84 -30.38 0.48
C ASP A 31 8.77 -30.18 -0.63
N PRO A 32 8.49 -28.93 -1.04
CA PRO A 32 7.50 -28.62 -2.07
C PRO A 32 7.72 -29.33 -3.42
N VAL A 33 8.94 -29.82 -3.70
CA VAL A 33 9.23 -30.55 -4.95
C VAL A 33 8.43 -31.85 -5.04
N TYR A 34 8.16 -32.52 -3.90
CA TYR A 34 7.37 -33.74 -3.85
C TYR A 34 5.89 -33.44 -4.10
N THR A 35 5.37 -32.34 -3.55
CA THR A 35 4.02 -31.87 -3.83
C THR A 35 3.86 -31.57 -5.32
N LEU A 36 4.81 -30.84 -5.93
CA LEU A 36 4.76 -30.56 -7.37
C LEU A 36 4.74 -31.85 -8.19
N LYS A 37 5.61 -32.81 -7.86
CA LYS A 37 5.69 -34.10 -8.57
C LYS A 37 4.35 -34.85 -8.48
N ASN A 38 3.72 -34.92 -7.31
CA ASN A 38 2.42 -35.57 -7.14
C ASN A 38 1.31 -34.86 -7.93
N VAL A 39 1.29 -33.53 -7.96
CA VAL A 39 0.30 -32.80 -8.74
C VAL A 39 0.51 -33.01 -10.25
N MET A 40 1.77 -33.07 -10.70
CA MET A 40 2.10 -33.29 -12.10
C MET A 40 1.79 -34.71 -12.60
N GLU A 41 1.71 -35.72 -11.73
CA GLU A 41 1.44 -37.11 -12.13
C GLU A 41 0.05 -37.29 -12.78
N GLU A 42 -0.92 -36.46 -12.42
CA GLU A 42 -2.29 -36.53 -12.93
C GLU A 42 -2.57 -35.52 -14.06
N LEU A 43 -1.58 -34.74 -14.49
CA LEU A 43 -1.73 -33.80 -15.62
C LEU A 43 -1.57 -34.52 -16.96
N ASP A 44 -2.40 -34.16 -17.93
CA ASP A 44 -2.28 -34.58 -19.32
C ASP A 44 -1.34 -33.65 -20.10
N PHE A 45 -0.15 -34.16 -20.41
CA PHE A 45 0.86 -33.46 -21.21
C PHE A 45 0.73 -33.72 -22.71
N SER A 46 -0.34 -34.36 -23.20
CA SER A 46 -0.54 -34.68 -24.62
C SER A 46 -0.34 -33.45 -25.53
N GLY A 47 -0.91 -32.31 -25.16
CA GLY A 47 -0.76 -31.03 -25.88
C GLY A 47 0.69 -30.54 -25.93
N LEU A 48 1.43 -30.66 -24.83
CA LEU A 48 2.85 -30.28 -24.78
C LEU A 48 3.71 -31.24 -25.62
N LEU A 49 3.45 -32.55 -25.53
CA LEU A 49 4.18 -33.57 -26.25
C LEU A 49 3.96 -33.48 -27.77
N ALA A 50 2.79 -33.03 -28.22
CA ALA A 50 2.49 -32.80 -29.63
C ALA A 50 3.37 -31.72 -30.27
N CYS A 51 3.94 -30.80 -29.49
CA CYS A 51 4.88 -29.79 -29.99
C CYS A 51 6.29 -30.34 -30.28
N TYR A 52 6.53 -31.62 -29.98
CA TYR A 52 7.81 -32.29 -30.20
C TYR A 52 7.73 -33.30 -31.34
N SER A 53 8.79 -33.33 -32.15
CA SER A 53 8.94 -34.36 -33.18
C SER A 53 9.61 -35.59 -32.58
N ASP A 54 9.17 -36.75 -33.07
CA ASP A 54 9.79 -38.06 -32.91
C ASP A 54 11.07 -38.24 -33.76
N LYS A 55 11.39 -37.26 -34.62
CA LYS A 55 12.54 -37.31 -35.54
C LYS A 55 13.67 -36.40 -35.07
N GLY A 56 14.90 -36.93 -35.13
CA GLY A 56 16.12 -36.19 -34.80
C GLY A 56 16.75 -36.58 -33.47
N ARG A 57 17.65 -35.73 -32.94
CA ARG A 57 18.36 -35.99 -31.69
C ARG A 57 17.39 -35.95 -30.52
N THR A 58 17.49 -36.93 -29.61
CA THR A 58 16.69 -36.96 -28.38
C THR A 58 16.99 -35.72 -27.53
N GLY A 59 15.99 -34.84 -27.41
CA GLY A 59 16.05 -33.65 -26.56
C GLY A 59 15.85 -33.97 -25.08
N PHE A 60 15.83 -32.93 -24.25
CA PHE A 60 15.41 -33.06 -22.85
C PHE A 60 13.92 -33.39 -22.78
N ASN A 61 13.52 -34.15 -21.76
CA ASN A 61 12.12 -34.52 -21.58
C ASN A 61 11.25 -33.26 -21.33
N PRO A 62 10.19 -33.02 -22.13
CA PRO A 62 9.37 -31.81 -22.02
C PRO A 62 8.67 -31.67 -20.66
N ILE A 63 8.24 -32.78 -20.06
CA ILE A 63 7.60 -32.81 -18.75
C ILE A 63 8.59 -32.42 -17.67
N MET A 64 9.85 -32.86 -17.78
CA MET A 64 10.92 -32.45 -16.87
C MET A 64 11.26 -30.95 -17.01
N LEU A 65 11.31 -30.42 -18.23
CA LEU A 65 11.50 -28.99 -18.44
C LEU A 65 10.34 -28.17 -17.85
N TYR A 66 9.10 -28.64 -18.05
CA TYR A 66 7.92 -28.04 -17.42
C TYR A 66 8.04 -28.09 -15.89
N ALA A 67 8.40 -29.24 -15.30
CA ALA A 67 8.58 -29.40 -13.86
C ALA A 67 9.60 -28.40 -13.30
N VAL A 68 10.75 -28.27 -13.96
CA VAL A 68 11.82 -27.34 -13.55
C VAL A 68 11.35 -25.89 -13.62
N VAL A 69 10.67 -25.50 -14.71
CA VAL A 69 10.17 -24.13 -14.88
C VAL A 69 9.08 -23.82 -13.83
N THR A 70 8.16 -24.76 -13.61
CA THR A 70 7.10 -24.64 -12.61
C THR A 70 7.68 -24.55 -11.20
N TYR A 71 8.64 -25.42 -10.85
CA TYR A 71 9.30 -25.38 -9.55
C TYR A 71 10.12 -24.10 -9.35
N ALA A 72 10.83 -23.63 -10.38
CA ALA A 72 11.53 -22.34 -10.34
C ALA A 72 10.56 -21.20 -10.03
N ASN A 73 9.41 -21.17 -10.70
CA ASN A 73 8.37 -20.20 -10.42
C ASN A 73 7.82 -20.32 -9.00
N MET A 74 7.62 -21.54 -8.48
CA MET A 74 7.22 -21.80 -7.09
C MET A 74 8.21 -21.24 -6.07
N ARG A 75 9.50 -21.23 -6.42
CA ARG A 75 10.59 -20.66 -5.62
C ARG A 75 10.84 -19.17 -5.92
N GLY A 76 10.03 -18.55 -6.78
CA GLY A 76 10.16 -17.14 -7.18
C GLY A 76 11.29 -16.85 -8.16
N VAL A 77 11.94 -17.86 -8.73
CA VAL A 77 13.07 -17.75 -9.65
C VAL A 77 12.59 -17.68 -11.10
N ARG A 78 12.89 -16.57 -11.78
CA ARG A 78 12.45 -16.32 -13.17
C ARG A 78 13.57 -16.24 -14.19
N ALA A 79 14.78 -15.86 -13.75
CA ALA A 79 15.92 -15.70 -14.63
C ALA A 79 16.43 -17.07 -15.10
N VAL A 80 16.49 -17.29 -16.42
CA VAL A 80 16.90 -18.57 -17.02
C VAL A 80 18.30 -18.95 -16.55
N ASP A 81 19.24 -18.01 -16.52
CA ASP A 81 20.60 -18.28 -16.03
C ASP A 81 20.62 -18.78 -14.59
N ARG A 82 19.69 -18.27 -13.76
CA ARG A 82 19.56 -18.74 -12.37
C ARG A 82 18.95 -20.14 -12.31
N ILE A 83 18.01 -20.46 -13.19
CA ILE A 83 17.46 -21.83 -13.30
C ILE A 83 18.56 -22.81 -13.69
N VAL A 84 19.40 -22.45 -14.68
CA VAL A 84 20.54 -23.27 -15.11
C VAL A 84 21.52 -23.52 -13.95
N ASP A 85 21.83 -22.49 -13.17
CA ASP A 85 22.69 -22.61 -11.98
C ASP A 85 22.07 -23.53 -10.91
N LEU A 86 20.75 -23.42 -10.68
CA LEU A 86 20.03 -24.28 -9.73
C LEU A 86 20.04 -25.75 -10.17
N CYS A 87 19.86 -26.04 -11.46
CA CYS A 87 19.99 -27.39 -12.01
C CYS A 87 21.36 -28.03 -11.78
N GLN A 88 22.39 -27.25 -11.43
CA GLN A 88 23.73 -27.77 -11.13
C GLN A 88 24.03 -27.92 -9.63
N ARG A 89 23.31 -27.19 -8.77
CA ARG A 89 23.70 -26.97 -7.37
C ARG A 89 22.63 -27.32 -6.36
N ASP A 90 21.36 -27.18 -6.71
CA ASP A 90 20.24 -27.36 -5.80
C ASP A 90 19.68 -28.80 -5.88
N LEU A 91 19.55 -29.46 -4.73
CA LEU A 91 19.13 -30.87 -4.67
C LEU A 91 17.77 -31.11 -5.32
N ALA A 92 16.80 -30.21 -5.15
CA ALA A 92 15.46 -30.38 -5.70
C ALA A 92 15.48 -30.25 -7.23
N PHE A 93 16.24 -29.30 -7.77
CA PHE A 93 16.41 -29.16 -9.22
C PHE A 93 17.18 -30.33 -9.82
N ILE A 94 18.25 -30.79 -9.17
CA ILE A 94 19.02 -31.97 -9.59
C ILE A 94 18.12 -33.21 -9.59
N TRP A 95 17.25 -33.35 -8.59
CA TRP A 95 16.29 -34.44 -8.51
C TRP A 95 15.27 -34.40 -9.66
N LEU A 96 14.67 -33.23 -9.93
CA LEU A 96 13.75 -33.03 -11.05
C LEU A 96 14.38 -33.34 -12.41
N THR A 97 15.65 -32.92 -12.61
CA THR A 97 16.36 -33.18 -13.86
C THR A 97 16.99 -34.55 -13.94
N LYS A 98 16.89 -35.38 -12.89
CA LYS A 98 17.61 -36.66 -12.75
C LYS A 98 19.12 -36.51 -13.01
N GLY A 99 19.71 -35.42 -12.52
CA GLY A 99 21.13 -35.09 -12.69
C GLY A 99 21.50 -34.53 -14.07
N GLN A 100 20.55 -34.39 -15.00
CA GLN A 100 20.79 -33.71 -16.27
C GLN A 100 20.99 -32.21 -16.05
N LYS A 101 21.77 -31.58 -16.93
CA LYS A 101 22.14 -30.15 -16.83
C LYS A 101 21.72 -29.38 -18.09
N PRO A 102 20.41 -29.07 -18.24
CA PRO A 102 19.92 -28.29 -19.36
C PRO A 102 20.60 -26.91 -19.39
N GLN A 103 20.99 -26.47 -20.59
CA GLN A 103 21.60 -25.16 -20.81
C GLN A 103 20.53 -24.11 -21.13
N ARG A 104 20.92 -22.83 -21.08
CA ARG A 104 20.01 -21.69 -21.32
C ARG A 104 19.19 -21.82 -22.61
N ASP A 105 19.81 -22.28 -23.69
CA ASP A 105 19.17 -22.37 -25.01
C ASP A 105 18.00 -23.36 -25.01
N VAL A 106 18.10 -24.41 -24.19
CA VAL A 106 17.03 -25.41 -24.00
C VAL A 106 15.81 -24.77 -23.36
N PHE A 107 16.02 -23.94 -22.33
CA PHE A 107 14.92 -23.25 -21.64
C PHE A 107 14.30 -22.16 -22.51
N TYR A 108 15.10 -21.43 -23.30
CA TYR A 108 14.58 -20.44 -24.24
C TYR A 108 13.77 -21.08 -25.36
N ASP A 109 14.26 -22.18 -25.95
CA ASP A 109 13.50 -22.93 -26.97
C ASP A 109 12.21 -23.51 -26.39
N PHE A 110 12.28 -24.09 -25.18
CA PHE A 110 11.12 -24.61 -24.48
C PHE A 110 10.06 -23.54 -24.24
N LYS A 111 10.44 -22.43 -23.59
CA LYS A 111 9.53 -21.34 -23.24
C LYS A 111 8.97 -20.61 -24.47
N GLY A 112 9.80 -20.38 -25.47
CA GLY A 112 9.45 -19.54 -26.62
C GLY A 112 8.75 -20.29 -27.76
N LYS A 113 9.00 -21.60 -27.91
CA LYS A 113 8.49 -22.37 -29.07
C LYS A 113 7.64 -23.58 -28.71
N LYS A 114 7.85 -24.18 -27.54
CA LYS A 114 7.22 -25.46 -27.18
C LYS A 114 6.07 -25.29 -26.19
N LEU A 115 6.24 -24.44 -25.20
CA LEU A 115 5.21 -24.10 -24.22
C LEU A 115 4.36 -22.93 -24.75
N THR A 116 3.54 -23.21 -25.76
CA THR A 116 2.63 -22.20 -26.34
C THR A 116 1.59 -21.76 -25.33
N GLY A 117 0.96 -20.60 -25.57
CA GLY A 117 -0.12 -20.09 -24.70
C GLY A 117 -1.26 -21.11 -24.53
N GLU A 118 -1.68 -21.77 -25.61
CA GLU A 118 -2.75 -22.78 -25.58
C GLU A 118 -2.38 -24.00 -24.74
N VAL A 119 -1.18 -24.56 -24.93
CA VAL A 119 -0.69 -25.70 -24.13
C VAL A 119 -0.62 -25.32 -22.65
N LEU A 120 -0.19 -24.09 -22.38
CA LEU A 120 -0.07 -23.61 -21.04
C LEU A 120 -1.42 -23.41 -20.35
N ASP A 121 -2.38 -22.80 -21.04
CA ASP A 121 -3.73 -22.56 -20.52
C ASP A 121 -4.43 -23.88 -20.20
N GLU A 122 -4.27 -24.89 -21.06
CA GLU A 122 -4.82 -26.23 -20.84
C GLU A 122 -4.20 -26.91 -19.60
N LEU A 123 -2.86 -26.92 -19.49
CA LEU A 123 -2.18 -27.48 -18.31
C LEU A 123 -2.57 -26.73 -17.03
N ASN A 124 -2.75 -25.41 -17.10
CA ASN A 124 -3.18 -24.60 -15.97
C ASN A 124 -4.63 -24.90 -15.57
N TYR A 125 -5.54 -25.10 -16.55
CA TYR A 125 -6.92 -25.48 -16.27
C TYR A 125 -7.00 -26.83 -15.55
N GLN A 126 -6.24 -27.82 -16.02
CA GLN A 126 -6.16 -29.13 -15.36
C GLN A 126 -5.62 -29.03 -13.93
N PHE A 127 -4.59 -28.22 -13.72
CA PHE A 127 -4.03 -27.94 -12.39
C PHE A 127 -5.07 -27.32 -11.44
N MET A 128 -5.81 -26.30 -11.89
CA MET A 128 -6.85 -25.64 -11.08
C MET A 128 -8.00 -26.60 -10.73
N ARG A 129 -8.42 -27.45 -11.66
CA ARG A 129 -9.43 -28.50 -11.41
C ARG A 129 -8.95 -29.52 -10.37
N ARG A 130 -7.65 -29.84 -10.37
CA ARG A 130 -7.07 -30.73 -9.36
C ARG A 130 -7.09 -30.10 -7.97
N LEU A 131 -6.69 -28.84 -7.85
CA LEU A 131 -6.73 -28.10 -6.60
C LEU A 131 -8.16 -27.98 -6.06
N GLU A 132 -9.16 -27.79 -6.93
CA GLU A 132 -10.58 -27.78 -6.56
C GLU A 132 -11.01 -29.14 -6.01
N LYS A 133 -10.65 -30.22 -6.69
CA LYS A 133 -10.97 -31.60 -6.27
C LYS A 133 -10.35 -31.96 -4.90
N GLU A 134 -9.18 -31.43 -4.58
CA GLU A 134 -8.54 -31.62 -3.26
C GLU A 134 -9.12 -30.71 -2.17
N GLY A 135 -10.08 -29.84 -2.50
CA GLY A 135 -10.64 -28.86 -1.57
C GLY A 135 -9.64 -27.77 -1.17
N LEU A 136 -8.54 -27.63 -1.92
CA LEU A 136 -7.51 -26.61 -1.67
C LEU A 136 -7.95 -25.24 -2.18
N ILE A 137 -8.82 -25.19 -3.19
CA ILE A 137 -9.38 -23.97 -3.76
C ILE A 137 -10.88 -24.13 -4.04
N SER A 138 -11.63 -23.02 -4.04
CA SER A 138 -13.02 -22.96 -4.50
C SER A 138 -13.07 -22.23 -5.83
N LEU A 139 -13.54 -22.87 -6.91
CA LEU A 139 -13.75 -22.19 -8.21
C LEU A 139 -15.08 -21.45 -8.29
N LYS A 140 -15.86 -21.39 -7.19
CA LYS A 140 -17.14 -20.67 -7.14
C LYS A 140 -16.96 -19.15 -7.19
N GLU A 141 -15.78 -18.66 -6.83
CA GLU A 141 -15.49 -17.24 -6.72
C GLU A 141 -14.43 -16.87 -7.77
N LEU A 142 -14.83 -16.00 -8.70
CA LEU A 142 -13.95 -15.48 -9.75
C LEU A 142 -13.11 -14.33 -9.18
N TYR A 143 -11.88 -14.63 -8.76
CA TYR A 143 -10.91 -13.61 -8.35
C TYR A 143 -10.25 -13.01 -9.60
N ILE A 144 -10.84 -11.93 -10.13
CA ILE A 144 -10.17 -11.07 -11.10
C ILE A 144 -9.16 -10.24 -10.32
N ASP A 145 -7.86 -10.44 -10.58
CA ASP A 145 -6.86 -9.65 -9.88
C ASP A 145 -7.02 -8.16 -10.16
N GLY A 146 -7.00 -7.39 -9.08
CA GLY A 146 -7.50 -6.03 -9.01
C GLY A 146 -8.73 -5.86 -8.12
N THR A 147 -9.39 -6.94 -7.67
CA THR A 147 -10.54 -6.82 -6.77
C THR A 147 -10.10 -6.56 -5.34
N LYS A 148 -9.98 -5.27 -4.99
CA LYS A 148 -9.91 -4.81 -3.61
C LYS A 148 -11.21 -5.13 -2.89
N ILE A 149 -11.20 -6.15 -2.04
CA ILE A 149 -12.22 -6.29 -1.00
C ILE A 149 -11.72 -5.49 0.19
N GLU A 150 -12.25 -4.27 0.36
CA GLU A 150 -12.06 -3.54 1.60
C GLU A 150 -12.69 -4.39 2.70
N ALA A 151 -11.89 -4.85 3.68
CA ALA A 151 -12.43 -5.33 4.95
C ALA A 151 -13.42 -4.28 5.46
N ASN A 152 -14.47 -4.70 6.19
CA ASN A 152 -15.54 -3.84 6.73
C ASN A 152 -15.01 -2.76 7.69
N ALA A 153 -14.25 -1.83 7.15
CA ALA A 153 -13.66 -0.66 7.74
C ALA A 153 -14.05 0.42 6.74
N ASN A 154 -15.18 1.07 7.04
CA ASN A 154 -15.74 2.15 6.25
C ASN A 154 -14.61 3.04 5.67
N ARG A 155 -14.58 3.26 4.35
CA ARG A 155 -13.56 4.04 3.62
C ARG A 155 -13.27 5.43 4.23
N TYR A 156 -14.15 5.93 5.09
CA TYR A 156 -14.04 7.19 5.85
C TYR A 156 -13.44 7.07 7.27
N THR A 157 -12.92 5.90 7.66
CA THR A 157 -12.28 5.67 8.98
C THR A 157 -10.87 6.25 9.05
N PHE A 158 -10.16 6.38 7.93
CA PHE A 158 -8.79 6.88 7.94
C PHE A 158 -8.71 8.40 7.76
N ILE A 159 -7.88 9.02 8.59
CA ILE A 159 -7.54 10.44 8.53
C ILE A 159 -6.17 10.60 7.89
N TRP A 160 -6.04 11.49 6.91
CA TRP A 160 -4.83 11.69 6.11
C TRP A 160 -4.28 13.10 6.28
N ARG A 161 -2.96 13.23 6.51
CA ARG A 161 -2.29 14.53 6.69
C ARG A 161 -2.57 15.49 5.55
N GLY A 162 -2.40 15.03 4.31
CA GLY A 162 -2.65 15.85 3.13
C GLY A 162 -4.11 16.33 3.01
N SER A 163 -5.06 15.55 3.50
CA SER A 163 -6.48 15.96 3.52
C SER A 163 -6.72 17.00 4.61
N LEU A 164 -6.19 16.78 5.81
CA LEU A 164 -6.25 17.75 6.92
C LEU A 164 -5.65 19.09 6.51
N ASN A 165 -4.45 19.08 5.93
CA ASN A 165 -3.76 20.29 5.46
C ASN A 165 -4.57 21.06 4.42
N TYR A 166 -5.26 20.36 3.51
CA TYR A 166 -6.13 20.99 2.52
C TYR A 166 -7.34 21.67 3.17
N HIS A 167 -8.02 20.99 4.09
CA HIS A 167 -9.22 21.53 4.72
C HIS A 167 -8.89 22.63 5.74
N LEU A 168 -7.76 22.51 6.47
CA LEU A 168 -7.25 23.57 7.34
C LEU A 168 -7.00 24.85 6.55
N ALA A 169 -6.39 24.75 5.35
CA ALA A 169 -6.18 25.92 4.48
C ALA A 169 -7.48 26.70 4.24
N GLY A 170 -8.55 25.98 3.86
CA GLY A 170 -9.85 26.58 3.60
C GLY A 170 -10.55 27.10 4.86
N LEU A 171 -10.33 26.46 6.01
CA LEU A 171 -10.83 26.98 7.30
C LEU A 171 -10.15 28.30 7.64
N LEU A 172 -8.84 28.42 7.45
CA LEU A 172 -8.11 29.66 7.71
C LEU A 172 -8.56 30.79 6.78
N ASP A 173 -8.81 30.51 5.50
CA ASP A 173 -9.35 31.52 4.58
C ASP A 173 -10.76 31.98 5.03
N THR A 174 -11.55 31.08 5.63
CA THR A 174 -12.87 31.40 6.20
C THR A 174 -12.75 32.27 7.45
N ILE A 175 -11.80 31.94 8.35
CA ILE A 175 -11.51 32.73 9.56
C ILE A 175 -11.04 34.14 9.18
N ASP A 176 -10.24 34.30 8.12
CA ASP A 176 -9.77 35.61 7.65
C ASP A 176 -10.92 36.48 7.18
N ALA A 177 -11.83 35.89 6.40
CA ALA A 177 -13.06 36.55 5.99
C ALA A 177 -13.95 36.93 7.19
N LEU A 178 -14.03 36.07 8.20
CA LEU A 178 -14.78 36.36 9.43
C LEU A 178 -14.15 37.50 10.24
N TYR A 179 -12.83 37.56 10.34
CA TYR A 179 -12.14 38.66 11.04
C TYR A 179 -12.37 39.98 10.33
N THR A 180 -12.36 39.97 9.00
CA THR A 180 -12.72 41.13 8.19
C THR A 180 -14.17 41.56 8.45
N LYS A 181 -15.13 40.63 8.40
CA LYS A 181 -16.54 40.90 8.71
C LYS A 181 -16.73 41.45 10.13
N TYR A 182 -16.05 40.87 11.12
CA TYR A 182 -16.08 41.33 12.52
C TYR A 182 -15.59 42.77 12.63
N ASN A 183 -14.46 43.11 12.00
CA ASN A 183 -13.93 44.47 12.01
C ASN A 183 -14.85 45.47 11.31
N THR A 184 -15.44 45.08 10.18
CA THR A 184 -16.44 45.90 9.49
C THR A 184 -17.68 46.13 10.36
N PHE A 185 -18.20 45.08 11.01
CA PHE A 185 -19.32 45.16 11.94
C PHE A 185 -19.04 46.13 13.09
N LEU A 186 -17.84 46.08 13.68
CA LEU A 186 -17.43 47.02 14.72
C LEU A 186 -17.36 48.47 14.22
N LEU A 187 -16.86 48.67 12.99
CA LEU A 187 -16.69 49.99 12.40
C LEU A 187 -18.05 50.63 12.06
N GLU A 188 -18.91 49.90 11.34
CA GLU A 188 -20.21 50.39 10.87
C GLU A 188 -21.14 50.77 12.03
N ASN A 189 -21.06 50.04 13.14
CA ASN A 189 -21.88 50.29 14.33
C ASN A 189 -21.16 51.16 15.38
N GLY A 190 -19.92 51.60 15.13
CA GLY A 190 -19.14 52.42 16.07
C GLY A 190 -18.78 51.72 17.39
N TYR A 191 -18.82 50.39 17.43
CA TYR A 191 -18.58 49.61 18.65
C TYR A 191 -17.11 49.57 19.08
N GLY A 192 -16.16 49.77 18.15
CA GLY A 192 -14.73 49.80 18.45
C GLY A 192 -14.39 50.79 19.58
N PRO A 193 -14.65 52.10 19.41
CA PRO A 193 -14.44 53.09 20.46
C PRO A 193 -15.38 52.91 21.66
N LYS A 194 -16.66 52.56 21.43
CA LYS A 194 -17.69 52.45 22.49
C LYS A 194 -17.35 51.40 23.54
N TYR A 195 -16.80 50.26 23.12
CA TYR A 195 -16.45 49.13 23.99
C TYR A 195 -14.95 48.96 24.19
N ASN A 196 -14.12 49.91 23.72
CA ASN A 196 -12.66 49.85 23.73
C ASN A 196 -12.12 48.54 23.10
N LEU A 197 -12.65 48.20 21.93
CA LEU A 197 -12.31 46.98 21.19
C LEU A 197 -11.38 47.34 20.01
N GLY A 198 -10.27 46.61 19.91
CA GLY A 198 -9.37 46.68 18.77
C GLY A 198 -9.79 45.77 17.63
N ASN A 199 -9.25 46.02 16.43
CA ASN A 199 -9.46 45.17 15.27
C ASN A 199 -8.86 43.77 15.48
N ALA A 200 -9.60 42.74 15.09
CA ALA A 200 -9.11 41.38 14.95
C ALA A 200 -8.03 41.33 13.86
N ARG A 201 -6.95 40.60 14.11
CA ARG A 201 -5.87 40.33 13.14
C ARG A 201 -5.67 38.84 13.04
N MET A 202 -5.51 38.33 11.83
CA MET A 202 -5.27 36.92 11.59
C MET A 202 -3.94 36.47 12.23
N PHE A 203 -3.98 35.36 12.96
CA PHE A 203 -2.78 34.72 13.53
C PHE A 203 -1.98 33.98 12.46
N VAL A 204 -0.68 33.78 12.71
CA VAL A 204 0.23 33.08 11.79
C VAL A 204 0.37 31.61 12.20
N ILE A 205 0.19 30.70 11.23
CA ILE A 205 0.48 29.27 11.38
C ILE A 205 1.73 28.93 10.55
N GLU A 206 2.77 28.41 11.22
CA GLU A 206 4.01 28.05 10.55
C GLU A 206 3.81 26.91 9.54
N GLY A 207 4.44 27.03 8.37
CA GLY A 207 4.38 26.01 7.31
C GLY A 207 3.12 26.07 6.42
N MET A 208 2.14 26.91 6.77
CA MET A 208 0.91 27.07 5.99
C MET A 208 1.16 27.62 4.58
N ASP A 209 2.14 28.51 4.42
CA ASP A 209 2.51 29.06 3.10
C ASP A 209 3.00 27.98 2.13
N LYS A 210 3.76 27.01 2.64
CA LYS A 210 4.23 25.87 1.85
C LYS A 210 3.04 25.01 1.40
N VAL A 211 2.08 24.77 2.29
CA VAL A 211 0.87 24.01 1.96
C VAL A 211 0.02 24.74 0.93
N ARG A 212 -0.18 26.06 1.07
CA ARG A 212 -0.92 26.88 0.08
C ARG A 212 -0.29 26.79 -1.32
N LYS A 213 1.04 26.92 -1.41
CA LYS A 213 1.78 26.76 -2.68
C LYS A 213 1.53 25.39 -3.31
N VAL A 214 1.66 24.31 -2.54
CA VAL A 214 1.44 22.94 -3.04
C VAL A 214 -0.02 22.71 -3.46
N ILE A 215 -1.00 23.28 -2.75
CA ILE A 215 -2.42 23.20 -3.14
C ILE A 215 -2.64 23.87 -4.50
N GLU A 216 -2.06 25.04 -4.71
CA GLU A 216 -2.21 25.78 -5.95
C GLU A 216 -1.54 25.09 -7.15
N GLU A 217 -0.32 24.56 -6.96
CA GLU A 217 0.35 23.73 -7.96
C GLU A 217 -0.46 22.47 -8.29
N ASN A 218 -1.08 21.84 -7.29
CA ASN A 218 -1.97 20.70 -7.49
C ASN A 218 -3.30 21.07 -8.18
N ARG A 219 -3.76 22.33 -8.09
CA ARG A 219 -4.88 22.83 -8.90
C ARG A 219 -4.47 22.98 -10.36
N LYS A 220 -3.32 23.63 -10.62
CA LYS A 220 -2.75 23.82 -11.97
C LYS A 220 -2.46 22.48 -12.66
N ARG A 221 -1.97 21.50 -11.91
CA ARG A 221 -1.79 20.10 -12.30
C ARG A 221 -3.02 19.49 -12.98
N LYS A 222 -4.23 19.75 -12.48
CA LYS A 222 -5.44 19.10 -13.01
C LYS A 222 -5.65 19.42 -14.49
N LEU A 223 -5.07 20.52 -14.95
CA LEU A 223 -5.07 20.97 -16.35
C LEU A 223 -3.93 20.34 -17.16
N THR A 224 -2.79 20.01 -16.54
CA THR A 224 -1.53 19.61 -17.22
C THR A 224 -1.15 18.12 -17.11
N LYS A 225 -1.97 17.28 -16.46
CA LYS A 225 -1.79 15.80 -16.34
C LYS A 225 -0.44 15.30 -15.76
N HIS A 226 0.33 16.12 -15.04
CA HIS A 226 1.60 15.70 -14.41
C HIS A 226 1.44 14.69 -13.24
N LYS A 227 2.46 14.42 -12.40
CA LYS A 227 2.43 13.53 -11.19
C LYS A 227 2.23 14.26 -9.84
N LYS A 228 1.36 13.73 -8.94
CA LYS A 228 0.73 14.51 -7.84
C LYS A 228 1.80 14.92 -6.83
N ILE A 229 1.78 16.19 -6.44
CA ILE A 229 2.71 16.71 -5.43
C ILE A 229 2.09 16.43 -4.06
N SER A 230 2.88 15.85 -3.17
CA SER A 230 2.46 15.58 -1.79
C SER A 230 2.38 16.88 -1.00
N ASN A 231 1.30 17.06 -0.24
CA ASN A 231 1.11 18.22 0.65
C ASN A 231 1.19 17.82 2.13
N ASN A 232 1.97 16.80 2.45
CA ASN A 232 2.10 16.23 3.81
C ASN A 232 3.02 17.06 4.73
N THR A 233 3.11 18.36 4.55
CA THR A 233 3.89 19.25 5.43
C THR A 233 3.40 19.10 6.87
N ILE A 234 4.33 19.01 7.81
CA ILE A 234 4.00 19.01 9.24
C ILE A 234 3.62 20.44 9.62
N ILE A 235 2.42 20.60 10.16
CA ILE A 235 1.88 21.87 10.66
C ILE A 235 1.70 21.72 12.17
N GLU A 236 2.07 22.75 12.91
CA GLU A 236 1.78 22.87 14.34
C GLU A 236 0.83 24.05 14.54
N ILE A 237 -0.27 23.82 15.28
CA ILE A 237 -1.24 24.86 15.64
C ILE A 237 -1.02 25.19 17.11
N ASP A 238 -0.55 26.41 17.37
CA ASP A 238 -0.30 26.86 18.74
C ASP A 238 -1.61 27.01 19.55
N TYR A 239 -1.52 26.88 20.87
CA TYR A 239 -2.62 27.08 21.81
C TYR A 239 -3.16 28.52 21.79
N CYS A 240 -2.38 29.48 21.29
CA CYS A 240 -2.80 30.88 21.18
C CYS A 240 -3.92 31.10 20.14
N SER A 241 -3.94 30.33 19.05
CA SER A 241 -4.86 30.58 17.92
C SER A 241 -6.35 30.38 18.27
N PRO A 242 -6.77 29.31 18.98
CA PRO A 242 -8.17 29.16 19.41
C PRO A 242 -8.60 30.19 20.48
N LEU A 243 -7.65 30.69 21.28
CA LEU A 243 -7.93 31.69 22.33
C LEU A 243 -8.30 33.06 21.74
N GLU A 244 -7.73 33.42 20.60
CA GLU A 244 -8.07 34.66 19.90
C GLU A 244 -9.52 34.65 19.40
N ILE A 245 -9.97 33.55 18.80
CA ILE A 245 -11.38 33.40 18.37
C ILE A 245 -12.33 33.54 19.57
N ARG A 246 -11.99 32.90 20.70
CA ARG A 246 -12.80 32.98 21.92
C ARG A 246 -12.83 34.39 22.51
N LYS A 247 -11.75 35.17 22.36
CA LYS A 247 -11.72 36.59 22.76
C LYS A 247 -12.72 37.40 21.94
N LEU A 248 -12.78 37.19 20.62
CA LEU A 248 -13.76 37.87 19.75
C LEU A 248 -15.20 37.53 20.13
N GLN A 249 -15.48 36.28 20.47
CA GLN A 249 -16.80 35.87 20.96
C GLN A 249 -17.20 36.58 22.25
N LYS A 250 -16.27 36.70 23.22
CA LYS A 250 -16.53 37.46 24.45
C LYS A 250 -16.84 38.93 24.15
N ASN A 251 -16.12 39.53 23.21
CA ASN A 251 -16.39 40.90 22.79
C ASN A 251 -17.80 41.04 22.19
N LEU A 252 -18.23 40.09 21.33
CA LEU A 252 -19.60 40.09 20.77
C LEU A 252 -20.66 39.91 21.86
N MET A 253 -20.43 39.06 22.86
CA MET A 253 -21.36 38.91 23.99
C MET A 253 -21.44 40.19 24.82
N GLN A 254 -20.32 40.89 25.04
CA GLN A 254 -20.30 42.16 25.74
C GLN A 254 -21.11 43.24 24.99
N ILE A 255 -20.95 43.32 23.66
CA ILE A 255 -21.76 44.22 22.83
C ILE A 255 -23.24 43.82 22.90
N ALA A 256 -23.56 42.53 22.76
CA ALA A 256 -24.94 42.06 22.81
C ALA A 256 -25.63 42.43 24.13
N GLN A 257 -24.92 42.31 25.25
CA GLN A 257 -25.42 42.71 26.57
C GLN A 257 -25.55 44.23 26.70
N GLY A 258 -24.59 45.00 26.21
CA GLY A 258 -24.60 46.46 26.30
C GLY A 258 -25.62 47.15 25.38
N GLU A 259 -25.97 46.52 24.26
CA GLU A 259 -27.00 47.00 23.33
C GLU A 259 -28.37 46.32 23.52
N ASP A 260 -28.53 45.46 24.53
CA ASP A 260 -29.75 44.68 24.82
C ASP A 260 -30.25 43.83 23.61
N ILE A 261 -29.32 43.20 22.90
CA ILE A 261 -29.62 42.34 21.73
C ILE A 261 -29.83 40.90 22.21
N GLY A 262 -31.09 40.46 22.22
CA GLY A 262 -31.46 39.08 22.54
C GLY A 262 -31.14 38.09 21.41
N PHE A 263 -30.55 36.94 21.76
CA PHE A 263 -30.32 35.84 20.83
C PHE A 263 -31.61 35.03 20.64
N VAL A 264 -31.90 34.66 19.40
CA VAL A 264 -33.14 33.95 19.03
C VAL A 264 -32.83 32.56 18.50
N TYR A 265 -33.67 31.59 18.87
CA TYR A 265 -33.54 30.19 18.48
C TYR A 265 -34.87 29.65 17.94
N GLY A 266 -34.80 28.63 17.08
CA GLY A 266 -35.97 27.97 16.50
C GLY A 266 -36.23 28.31 15.02
N LYS A 267 -37.05 27.48 14.37
CA LYS A 267 -37.33 27.54 12.93
C LYS A 267 -38.13 28.78 12.57
N GLY A 268 -37.69 29.52 11.54
CA GLY A 268 -38.38 30.73 11.05
C GLY A 268 -38.06 32.04 11.80
N LYS A 269 -37.15 32.01 12.78
CA LYS A 269 -36.67 33.23 13.46
C LYS A 269 -35.49 33.83 12.69
N HIS A 270 -35.51 35.15 12.50
CA HIS A 270 -34.40 35.87 11.89
C HIS A 270 -33.33 36.18 12.94
N LYS A 271 -32.16 35.54 12.84
CA LYS A 271 -31.04 35.77 13.76
C LYS A 271 -30.43 37.17 13.55
N PRO A 272 -30.15 37.94 14.62
CA PRO A 272 -29.41 39.20 14.49
C PRO A 272 -27.99 38.93 13.98
N GLU A 273 -27.40 39.94 13.34
CA GLU A 273 -26.07 39.82 12.74
C GLU A 273 -24.99 39.45 13.76
N ILE A 274 -25.06 40.02 14.97
CA ILE A 274 -24.15 39.72 16.08
C ILE A 274 -24.19 38.23 16.48
N GLN A 275 -25.38 37.61 16.46
CA GLN A 275 -25.54 36.19 16.75
C GLN A 275 -24.96 35.33 15.63
N LYS A 276 -25.19 35.71 14.35
CA LYS A 276 -24.61 34.99 13.21
C LYS A 276 -23.08 35.01 13.27
N LEU A 277 -22.48 36.17 13.52
CA LEU A 277 -21.03 36.31 13.69
C LEU A 277 -20.50 35.50 14.87
N TYR A 278 -21.23 35.49 16.00
CA TYR A 278 -20.86 34.70 17.18
C TYR A 278 -20.85 33.20 16.88
N GLU A 279 -21.91 32.68 16.26
CA GLU A 279 -22.05 31.26 15.91
C GLU A 279 -21.04 30.82 14.84
N GLU A 280 -20.78 31.65 13.82
CA GLU A 280 -19.78 31.37 12.79
C GLU A 280 -18.35 31.30 13.38
N LEU A 281 -18.03 32.18 14.33
CA LEU A 281 -16.78 32.13 15.08
C LEU A 281 -16.69 30.89 15.98
N GLU A 282 -17.80 30.48 16.60
CA GLU A 282 -17.87 29.27 17.44
C GLU A 282 -17.59 28.00 16.62
N GLU A 283 -18.24 27.88 15.46
CA GLU A 283 -18.05 26.74 14.56
C GLU A 283 -16.60 26.67 14.07
N CYS A 284 -16.04 27.81 13.66
CA CYS A 284 -14.65 27.87 13.20
C CYS A 284 -13.66 27.53 14.34
N GLY A 285 -13.90 28.02 15.55
CA GLY A 285 -13.08 27.72 16.72
C GLY A 285 -13.11 26.23 17.09
N THR A 286 -14.30 25.62 17.06
CA THR A 286 -14.48 24.19 17.33
C THR A 286 -13.73 23.33 16.30
N ARG A 287 -13.89 23.64 15.01
CA ARG A 287 -13.19 22.93 13.94
C ARG A 287 -11.68 23.10 14.01
N LEU A 288 -11.19 24.28 14.41
CA LEU A 288 -9.76 24.51 14.59
C LEU A 288 -9.18 23.64 15.71
N MET A 289 -9.93 23.46 16.81
CA MET A 289 -9.57 22.55 17.90
C MET A 289 -9.54 21.09 17.43
N GLU A 290 -10.56 20.64 16.69
CA GLU A 290 -10.58 19.29 16.10
C GLU A 290 -9.36 19.03 15.21
N TYR A 291 -8.97 20.00 14.37
CA TYR A 291 -7.77 19.87 13.54
C TYR A 291 -6.50 19.77 14.38
N LYS A 292 -6.40 20.55 15.45
CA LYS A 292 -5.27 20.48 16.38
C LYS A 292 -5.15 19.09 17.00
N GLU A 293 -6.23 18.55 17.53
CA GLU A 293 -6.27 17.18 18.08
C GLU A 293 -5.85 16.15 17.03
N CYS A 294 -6.32 16.29 15.79
CA CYS A 294 -5.91 15.40 14.70
C CYS A 294 -4.40 15.45 14.42
N PHE A 295 -3.76 16.62 14.51
CA PHE A 295 -2.30 16.74 14.35
C PHE A 295 -1.53 16.20 15.54
N GLU A 296 -2.03 16.38 16.76
CA GLU A 296 -1.45 15.81 17.99
C GLU A 296 -1.48 14.28 17.95
N ILE A 297 -2.62 13.67 17.62
CA ILE A 297 -2.78 12.21 17.46
C ILE A 297 -1.86 11.68 16.36
N MET A 298 -1.74 12.40 15.25
CA MET A 298 -0.91 11.96 14.12
C MET A 298 0.60 12.08 14.39
N GLY A 299 1.02 12.98 15.29
CA GLY A 299 2.41 13.24 15.63
C GLY A 299 3.25 13.72 14.43
N LYS A 300 4.59 13.64 14.53
CA LYS A 300 5.52 14.04 13.44
C LYS A 300 5.93 12.89 12.52
N GLY A 301 5.76 11.64 12.97
CA GLY A 301 6.28 10.44 12.29
C GLY A 301 5.31 9.76 11.32
N ARG A 302 4.01 10.12 11.32
CA ARG A 302 2.97 9.44 10.54
C ARG A 302 2.29 10.38 9.54
N ASN A 303 1.79 9.83 8.44
CA ASN A 303 1.02 10.57 7.41
C ASN A 303 -0.48 10.26 7.43
N SER A 304 -0.91 9.28 8.23
CA SER A 304 -2.30 8.89 8.44
C SER A 304 -2.45 8.08 9.72
N TYR A 305 -3.69 7.98 10.20
CA TYR A 305 -4.10 7.08 11.29
C TYR A 305 -5.58 6.67 11.11
N SER A 306 -5.99 5.57 11.74
CA SER A 306 -7.41 5.16 11.77
C SER A 306 -8.14 5.82 12.94
N LYS A 307 -9.39 6.26 12.72
CA LYS A 307 -10.29 6.75 13.77
C LYS A 307 -10.62 5.66 14.80
N THR A 308 -10.63 4.40 14.40
CA THR A 308 -10.99 3.27 15.28
C THR A 308 -9.78 2.66 15.98
N ASP A 309 -8.59 2.81 15.38
CA ASP A 309 -7.33 2.32 15.93
C ASP A 309 -6.24 3.37 15.65
N MET A 310 -5.97 4.21 16.65
CA MET A 310 -5.04 5.33 16.51
C MET A 310 -3.58 4.87 16.30
N GLU A 311 -3.25 3.62 16.64
CA GLU A 311 -1.93 3.02 16.41
C GLU A 311 -1.80 2.39 15.02
N ALA A 312 -2.92 2.15 14.33
CA ALA A 312 -2.92 1.62 12.97
C ALA A 312 -2.43 2.68 11.97
N THR A 313 -1.17 2.57 11.56
CA THR A 313 -0.68 3.21 10.34
C THR A 313 -1.12 2.43 9.11
N PHE A 314 -1.74 3.11 8.14
CA PHE A 314 -2.04 2.50 6.83
C PHE A 314 -0.74 2.18 6.09
N MET A 315 -0.21 0.98 6.32
CA MET A 315 0.78 0.38 5.45
C MET A 315 0.03 -0.13 4.24
N ARG A 316 0.32 0.45 3.06
CA ARG A 316 -0.08 -0.17 1.80
C ARG A 316 0.77 -1.43 1.66
N MET A 317 0.38 -2.50 2.33
CA MET A 317 1.00 -3.81 2.14
C MET A 317 0.76 -4.18 0.68
N LYS A 318 1.83 -4.18 -0.12
CA LYS A 318 1.95 -5.20 -1.15
C LYS A 318 2.07 -6.49 -0.34
N GLU A 319 0.95 -7.17 -0.14
CA GLU A 319 0.88 -8.36 0.69
C GLU A 319 1.99 -9.34 0.26
N GLU A 320 2.93 -9.59 1.17
CA GLU A 320 3.76 -10.78 1.09
C GLU A 320 2.84 -11.97 1.37
N CYS A 321 2.81 -12.87 0.39
CA CYS A 321 1.85 -13.95 0.26
C CYS A 321 1.87 -14.91 1.44
N ASP A 322 0.68 -15.31 1.88
CA ASP A 322 0.47 -16.60 2.52
C ASP A 322 1.04 -17.72 1.64
N LYS A 323 1.77 -18.67 2.23
CA LYS A 323 2.39 -19.81 1.53
C LYS A 323 1.41 -20.66 0.71
N LYS A 324 0.10 -20.56 0.97
CA LYS A 324 -0.97 -21.20 0.19
C LYS A 324 -1.49 -20.33 -0.98
N ARG A 325 -1.42 -19.00 -0.84
CA ARG A 325 -1.68 -18.00 -1.89
C ARG A 325 -0.54 -17.91 -2.90
N LEU A 326 0.70 -18.21 -2.47
CA LEU A 326 1.85 -18.39 -3.35
C LEU A 326 1.58 -19.43 -4.45
N LEU A 327 1.01 -20.60 -4.15
CA LEU A 327 0.75 -21.62 -5.18
C LEU A 327 -0.24 -21.15 -6.26
N LEU A 328 -1.28 -20.41 -5.86
CA LEU A 328 -2.29 -19.81 -6.75
C LEU A 328 -1.74 -18.61 -7.54
N GLU A 329 -1.08 -17.65 -6.90
CA GLU A 329 -0.46 -16.49 -7.56
C GLU A 329 0.74 -16.87 -8.43
N ILE A 330 1.45 -17.95 -8.11
CA ILE A 330 2.55 -18.46 -8.95
C ILE A 330 2.03 -19.10 -10.23
N PHE A 331 0.93 -19.86 -10.16
CA PHE A 331 0.36 -20.51 -11.35
C PHE A 331 -0.41 -19.53 -12.24
N GLN A 332 -1.31 -18.70 -11.67
CA GLN A 332 -2.13 -17.76 -12.46
C GLN A 332 -1.34 -16.55 -12.98
N TYR A 333 -0.39 -16.00 -12.19
CA TYR A 333 0.23 -14.71 -12.53
C TYR A 333 1.55 -14.80 -13.29
N ARG A 334 2.25 -15.94 -13.24
CA ARG A 334 3.66 -16.02 -13.70
C ARG A 334 3.90 -16.94 -14.89
N LEU A 335 2.98 -17.84 -15.20
CA LEU A 335 3.02 -18.64 -16.43
C LEU A 335 2.58 -17.81 -17.66
N ILE A 336 1.66 -16.87 -17.50
CA ILE A 336 1.31 -15.90 -18.57
C ILE A 336 2.51 -15.01 -18.94
N THR A 337 3.36 -14.63 -17.97
CA THR A 337 4.57 -13.83 -18.23
C THR A 337 5.71 -14.62 -18.87
N LEU A 338 5.61 -15.96 -18.92
CA LEU A 338 6.61 -16.86 -19.47
C LEU A 338 6.60 -16.89 -21.01
N VAL A 339 5.48 -16.48 -21.62
CA VAL A 339 5.25 -16.43 -23.08
C VAL A 339 5.34 -14.99 -23.62
N SER A 340 5.36 -13.97 -22.75
CA SER A 340 5.36 -12.54 -23.13
C SER A 340 6.73 -11.82 -23.00
N GLN A 341 7.84 -12.55 -23.04
CA GLN A 341 9.20 -11.97 -23.15
C GLN A 341 10.02 -12.63 -24.25
#